data_AF-A0A0P6WMF3-F1
#
_entry.id   AF-A0A0P6WMF3-F1
#
_cell.length_a   1.000
_cell.length_b   1.000
_cell.length_c   1.000
_cell.angle_alpha   90.00
_cell.angle_beta   90.00
_cell.angle_gamma   90.00
#
_symmetry.space_group_name_H-M   'P 1'
#
loop_
_entity.id
_entity.type
_entity.pdbx_description
1 polymer ?
#
loop_
_entity_poly.entity_id
_entity_poly.type
_entity_poly.pdbx_seq_one_letter_code
_entity_poly.pdbx_strand_id
1 'polypeptide(L)'
;MLQFDWEEVEGATVAGVFAKGARCLDDGSLECKELALKLDSSAVILRVNPDTDEVIVTLEPFDGAVEGWQTLPQLQGAVSHKLGWCWIGRNFRGYLDCFSFALDGIDPAYSFTGIASALHCMRITSIAG
;
A
#
# COMPACT_ATOMS: atom_id res chain seq x y z
N MET A 1 14.73 -10.40 -9.41
CA MET A 1 14.02 -10.93 -8.22
C MET A 1 13.10 -9.84 -7.74
N LEU A 2 11.79 -10.11 -7.64
CA LEU A 2 10.86 -9.16 -7.01
C LEU A 2 11.24 -9.04 -5.52
N GLN A 3 11.13 -7.85 -4.92
CA GLN A 3 11.37 -7.69 -3.48
C GLN A 3 10.30 -8.40 -2.64
N PHE A 4 9.10 -8.60 -3.22
CA PHE A 4 7.96 -9.28 -2.63
C PHE A 4 7.27 -10.13 -3.70
N ASP A 5 6.90 -11.36 -3.35
CA ASP A 5 6.13 -12.25 -4.22
C ASP A 5 4.63 -12.05 -3.97
N TRP A 6 3.96 -11.40 -4.91
CA TRP A 6 2.54 -11.10 -4.78
C TRP A 6 1.67 -12.35 -4.88
N GLU A 7 2.15 -13.42 -5.53
CA GLU A 7 1.41 -14.67 -5.67
C GLU A 7 1.09 -15.29 -4.30
N GLU A 8 1.89 -15.00 -3.26
CA GLU A 8 1.66 -15.46 -1.89
C GLU A 8 0.39 -14.88 -1.24
N VAL A 9 -0.07 -13.71 -1.71
CA VAL A 9 -1.18 -12.97 -1.10
C VAL A 9 -2.33 -12.69 -2.06
N GLU A 10 -2.18 -13.01 -3.35
CA GLU A 10 -3.25 -12.88 -4.33
C GLU A 10 -4.50 -13.68 -3.87
N GLY A 11 -5.67 -13.04 -3.95
CA GLY A 11 -6.94 -13.63 -3.51
C GLY A 11 -7.16 -13.62 -1.99
N ALA A 12 -6.17 -13.24 -1.18
CA ALA A 12 -6.33 -13.09 0.26
C ALA A 12 -7.26 -11.91 0.59
N THR A 13 -8.07 -12.05 1.64
CA THR A 13 -9.02 -11.02 2.04
C THR A 13 -8.36 -10.02 2.98
N VAL A 14 -8.52 -8.73 2.68
CA VAL A 14 -8.06 -7.64 3.55
C VAL A 14 -8.98 -7.56 4.77
N ALA A 15 -8.46 -7.85 5.96
CA ALA A 15 -9.19 -7.74 7.23
C ALA A 15 -9.10 -6.34 7.84
N GLY A 16 -8.15 -5.52 7.41
CA GLY A 16 -7.98 -4.15 7.90
C GLY A 16 -6.88 -3.40 7.16
N VAL A 17 -6.96 -2.06 7.22
CA VAL A 17 -5.92 -1.18 6.67
C VAL A 17 -5.44 -0.25 7.76
N PHE A 18 -4.13 -0.25 7.99
CA PHE A 18 -3.47 0.53 9.02
C PHE A 18 -2.34 1.35 8.42
N ALA A 19 -1.97 2.45 9.08
CA ALA A 19 -0.84 3.25 8.68
C ALA A 19 -0.10 3.85 9.88
N LYS A 20 1.17 4.16 9.69
CA LYS A 20 1.96 5.00 10.60
C LYS A 20 2.18 6.39 10.03
N GLY A 21 2.05 7.40 10.87
CA GLY A 21 2.33 8.80 10.49
C GLY A 21 1.45 9.30 9.34
N ALA A 22 0.22 8.79 9.24
CA ALA A 22 -0.68 9.18 8.17
C ALA A 22 -1.20 10.61 8.37
N ARG A 23 -1.20 11.39 7.28
CA ARG A 23 -1.77 12.75 7.23
C ARG A 23 -2.37 13.01 5.86
N CYS A 24 -3.46 13.77 5.84
CA CYS A 24 -3.96 14.35 4.59
C CYS A 24 -3.22 15.67 4.33
N LEU A 25 -2.81 15.87 3.09
CA LEU A 25 -2.18 17.11 2.64
C LEU A 25 -3.24 18.12 2.17
N ASP A 26 -2.85 19.37 2.00
CA ASP A 26 -3.76 20.47 1.62
C ASP A 26 -4.41 20.28 0.23
N ASP A 27 -3.79 19.48 -0.63
CA ASP A 27 -4.30 19.10 -1.95
C ASP A 27 -5.27 17.90 -1.91
N GLY A 28 -5.59 17.39 -0.70
CA GLY A 28 -6.45 16.24 -0.49
C GLY A 28 -5.76 14.89 -0.70
N SER A 29 -4.46 14.88 -1.04
CA SER A 29 -3.69 13.63 -1.12
C SER A 29 -3.42 13.05 0.27
N LEU A 30 -3.13 11.75 0.30
CA LEU A 30 -2.83 11.02 1.53
C LEU A 30 -1.36 10.65 1.55
N GLU A 31 -0.68 11.02 2.62
CA GLU A 31 0.71 10.67 2.89
C GLU A 31 0.78 9.79 4.14
N CYS A 32 1.64 8.77 4.15
CA CYS A 32 1.97 8.00 5.35
C CYS A 32 3.42 7.49 5.31
N LYS A 33 4.00 7.14 6.45
CA LYS A 33 5.35 6.56 6.51
C LYS A 33 5.35 5.06 6.20
N GLU A 34 4.35 4.38 6.72
CA GLU A 34 4.13 2.95 6.52
C GLU A 34 2.64 2.68 6.35
N LEU A 35 2.31 1.67 5.56
CA LEU A 35 0.97 1.14 5.36
C LEU A 35 1.00 -0.37 5.62
N ALA A 36 -0.01 -0.90 6.30
CA ALA A 36 -0.21 -2.33 6.47
C ALA A 36 -1.60 -2.72 5.96
N LEU A 37 -1.64 -3.60 4.95
CA LEU A 37 -2.84 -4.31 4.53
C LEU A 37 -2.91 -5.59 5.34
N LYS A 38 -3.66 -5.57 6.44
CA LYS A 38 -3.84 -6.74 7.29
C LYS A 38 -4.66 -7.78 6.54
N LEU A 39 -4.14 -9.00 6.50
CA LEU A 39 -4.82 -10.19 6.01
C LEU A 39 -5.33 -10.97 7.25
N ASP A 40 -4.96 -12.23 7.40
CA ASP A 40 -5.25 -13.00 8.60
C ASP A 40 -4.30 -12.63 9.76
N SER A 41 -3.25 -13.42 9.96
CA SER A 41 -2.20 -13.25 10.98
C SER A 41 -0.98 -12.46 10.48
N SER A 42 -1.04 -11.98 9.25
CA SER A 42 0.03 -11.23 8.57
C SER A 42 -0.51 -9.95 7.92
N ALA A 43 0.41 -9.09 7.49
CA ALA A 43 0.09 -7.94 6.66
C ALA A 43 1.12 -7.76 5.55
N VAL A 44 0.64 -7.27 4.40
CA VAL A 44 1.51 -6.68 3.39
C VAL A 44 1.86 -5.28 3.87
N ILE A 45 3.12 -5.06 4.20
CA ILE A 45 3.65 -3.81 4.71
C ILE A 45 4.36 -3.06 3.58
N LEU A 46 3.94 -1.83 3.34
CA LEU A 46 4.64 -0.88 2.47
C LEU A 46 5.33 0.14 3.36
N ARG A 47 6.57 0.49 3.01
CA ARG A 47 7.35 1.57 3.65
C ARG A 47 8.30 2.19 2.64
N VAL A 48 8.85 3.35 2.96
CA VAL A 48 9.83 4.02 2.10
C VAL A 48 11.20 3.99 2.76
N ASN A 49 12.23 3.66 1.98
CA ASN A 49 13.61 3.87 2.38
C ASN A 49 13.88 5.38 2.43
N PRO A 50 14.24 5.95 3.60
CA PRO A 50 14.39 7.40 3.74
C PRO A 50 15.55 7.98 2.94
N ASP A 51 16.54 7.17 2.54
CA ASP A 51 17.72 7.63 1.82
C ASP A 51 17.52 7.61 0.30
N THR A 52 16.74 6.67 -0.22
CA THR A 52 16.58 6.42 -1.66
C THR A 52 15.18 6.68 -2.20
N ASP A 53 14.22 6.95 -1.32
CA ASP A 53 12.78 6.98 -1.61
C ASP A 53 12.22 5.68 -2.20
N GLU A 54 12.99 4.59 -2.13
CA GLU A 54 12.55 3.28 -2.62
C GLU A 54 11.42 2.74 -1.73
N VAL A 55 10.30 2.39 -2.36
CA VAL A 55 9.23 1.62 -1.74
C VAL A 55 9.74 0.21 -1.47
N ILE A 56 9.59 -0.21 -0.22
CA ILE A 56 9.88 -1.56 0.24
C ILE A 56 8.54 -2.20 0.55
N VAL A 57 8.31 -3.39 -0.01
CA VAL A 57 7.12 -4.20 0.24
C VAL A 57 7.55 -5.51 0.89
N THR A 58 6.90 -5.88 1.98
CA THR A 58 7.18 -7.12 2.71
C THR A 58 5.88 -7.76 3.19
N LEU A 59 5.89 -9.07 3.39
CA LEU A 59 4.86 -9.79 4.13
C LEU A 59 5.40 -10.11 5.52
N GLU A 60 4.75 -9.59 6.55
CA GLU A 60 5.20 -9.69 7.94
C GLU A 60 4.06 -10.15 8.86
N PRO A 61 4.33 -10.88 9.95
CA PRO A 61 3.33 -11.10 11.00
C PRO A 61 2.77 -9.78 11.53
N PHE A 62 1.45 -9.68 11.68
CA PHE A 62 0.81 -8.42 12.07
C PHE A 62 -0.51 -8.64 12.82
N ASP A 63 -0.55 -8.22 14.08
CA ASP A 63 -1.73 -8.34 14.93
C ASP A 63 -2.62 -7.08 14.95
N GLY A 64 -2.14 -5.96 14.38
CA GLY A 64 -2.85 -4.69 14.32
C GLY A 64 -2.92 -3.90 15.62
N ALA A 65 -2.36 -4.42 16.72
CA ALA A 65 -2.38 -3.80 18.05
C ALA A 65 -1.00 -3.25 18.46
N VAL A 66 -0.16 -2.92 17.48
CA VAL A 66 1.21 -2.42 17.72
C VAL A 66 1.23 -0.89 17.80
N GLU A 67 2.08 -0.37 18.69
CA GLU A 67 2.26 1.08 18.89
C GLU A 67 2.54 1.83 17.57
N GLY A 68 1.89 2.98 17.42
CA GLY A 68 2.08 3.89 16.27
C GLY A 68 1.28 3.53 15.01
N TRP A 69 0.60 2.39 14.97
CA TRP A 69 -0.35 2.05 13.91
C TRP A 69 -1.74 2.56 14.25
N GLN A 70 -2.38 3.20 13.27
CA GLN A 70 -3.78 3.61 13.36
C GLN A 70 -4.54 3.07 12.15
N THR A 71 -5.85 2.84 12.32
CA THR A 71 -6.71 2.53 11.18
C THR A 71 -6.66 3.68 10.18
N LEU A 72 -6.80 3.35 8.89
CA LEU A 72 -6.76 4.33 7.81
C LEU A 72 -8.16 4.45 7.17
N PRO A 73 -9.01 5.39 7.61
CA PRO A 73 -10.38 5.56 7.13
C PRO A 73 -10.49 5.70 5.61
N GLN A 74 -9.52 6.38 4.99
CA GLN A 74 -9.49 6.69 3.56
C GLN A 74 -9.44 5.45 2.67
N LEU A 75 -8.94 4.32 3.20
CA LEU A 75 -8.79 3.04 2.51
C LEU A 75 -9.70 1.94 3.08
N GLN A 76 -10.71 2.29 3.89
CA GLN A 76 -11.63 1.28 4.46
C GLN A 76 -12.45 0.56 3.38
N GLY A 77 -12.62 1.16 2.20
CA GLY A 77 -13.22 0.49 1.05
C GLY A 77 -12.42 -0.71 0.53
N ALA A 78 -11.21 -0.96 1.05
CA ALA A 78 -10.46 -2.18 0.77
C ALA A 78 -10.80 -3.34 1.70
N VAL A 79 -11.35 -3.07 2.88
CA VAL A 79 -11.64 -4.10 3.89
C VAL A 79 -12.75 -5.02 3.39
N SER A 80 -12.61 -6.32 3.66
CA SER A 80 -13.48 -7.41 3.20
C SER A 80 -13.38 -7.74 1.71
N HIS A 81 -12.44 -7.12 0.98
CA HIS A 81 -12.17 -7.44 -0.41
C HIS A 81 -10.91 -8.26 -0.58
N LYS A 82 -10.88 -9.04 -1.65
CA LYS A 82 -9.72 -9.86 -1.99
C LYS A 82 -8.69 -9.02 -2.71
N LEU A 83 -7.41 -9.25 -2.43
CA LEU A 83 -6.32 -8.71 -3.22
C LEU A 83 -6.39 -9.28 -4.64
N GLY A 84 -6.36 -8.40 -5.63
CA GLY A 84 -6.34 -8.75 -7.05
C GLY A 84 -4.91 -8.67 -7.60
N TRP A 85 -4.72 -7.97 -8.71
CA TRP A 85 -3.40 -7.76 -9.32
C TRP A 85 -2.55 -6.73 -8.55
N CYS A 86 -1.23 -6.79 -8.73
CA CYS A 86 -0.32 -5.69 -8.40
C CYS A 86 0.55 -5.31 -9.61
N TRP A 87 1.00 -4.06 -9.62
CA TRP A 87 2.01 -3.54 -10.54
C TRP A 87 3.12 -2.84 -9.78
N ILE A 88 4.32 -2.90 -10.34
CA ILE A 88 5.49 -2.21 -9.83
C ILE A 88 6.02 -1.20 -10.85
N GLY A 89 6.36 -0.01 -10.37
CA GLY A 89 7.05 1.02 -11.14
C GLY A 89 8.47 1.17 -10.63
N ARG A 90 9.45 1.05 -11.53
CA ARG A 90 10.87 1.28 -11.23
C ARG A 90 11.37 2.52 -11.95
N ASN A 91 12.22 3.31 -11.28
CA ASN A 91 12.85 4.46 -11.91
C ASN A 91 14.04 4.06 -12.81
N PHE A 92 14.66 5.05 -13.46
CA PHE A 92 15.77 4.84 -14.39
C PHE A 92 17.02 4.19 -13.75
N ARG A 93 17.13 4.22 -12.41
CA ARG A 93 18.21 3.58 -11.65
C ARG A 93 17.84 2.17 -11.20
N GLY A 94 16.60 1.75 -11.43
CA GLY A 94 16.09 0.42 -11.10
C GLY A 94 15.48 0.30 -9.70
N TYR A 95 15.41 1.38 -8.91
CA TYR A 95 14.75 1.37 -7.60
C TYR A 95 13.23 1.30 -7.76
N LEU A 96 12.56 0.61 -6.83
CA LEU A 96 11.10 0.55 -6.78
C LEU A 96 10.55 1.89 -6.24
N ASP A 97 10.03 2.76 -7.10
CA ASP A 97 9.45 4.03 -6.64
C ASP A 97 7.94 3.95 -6.47
N CYS A 98 7.29 3.01 -7.16
CA CYS A 98 5.84 2.89 -7.16
C CYS A 98 5.39 1.44 -6.98
N PHE A 99 4.39 1.26 -6.14
CA PHE A 99 3.69 0.00 -5.95
C PHE A 99 2.18 0.23 -6.05
N SER A 100 1.52 -0.46 -6.97
CA SER A 100 0.07 -0.38 -7.14
C SER A 100 -0.57 -1.73 -6.93
N PHE A 101 -1.74 -1.75 -6.32
CA PHE A 101 -2.56 -2.96 -6.20
C PHE A 101 -4.02 -2.66 -6.45
N ALA A 102 -4.72 -3.65 -6.97
CA ALA A 102 -6.17 -3.64 -7.08
C ALA A 102 -6.81 -4.64 -6.13
N LEU A 103 -8.10 -4.44 -5.93
CA LEU A 103 -8.97 -5.38 -5.24
C LEU A 103 -9.79 -6.11 -6.29
N ASP A 104 -10.03 -7.39 -6.07
CA ASP A 104 -10.80 -8.21 -7.01
C ASP A 104 -12.22 -7.66 -7.17
N GLY A 105 -12.62 -7.41 -8.43
CA GLY A 105 -13.94 -6.92 -8.81
C GLY A 105 -14.25 -5.48 -8.40
N ILE A 106 -13.26 -4.67 -7.97
CA ILE A 106 -13.53 -3.33 -7.42
C ILE A 106 -12.59 -2.26 -7.97
N ASP A 107 -13.22 -1.19 -8.46
CA ASP A 107 -12.60 0.12 -8.61
C ASP A 107 -12.89 0.96 -7.35
N PRO A 108 -11.92 1.75 -6.86
CA PRO A 108 -10.63 2.03 -7.46
C PRO A 108 -9.51 1.07 -7.01
N ALA A 109 -8.46 0.98 -7.82
CA ALA A 109 -7.16 0.48 -7.39
C ALA A 109 -6.38 1.57 -6.63
N TYR A 110 -5.32 1.19 -5.92
CA TYR A 110 -4.50 2.11 -5.14
C TYR A 110 -3.05 2.07 -5.61
N SER A 111 -2.43 3.24 -5.68
CA SER A 111 -1.02 3.40 -6.03
C SER A 111 -0.30 4.12 -4.91
N PHE A 112 0.88 3.63 -4.55
CA PHE A 112 1.76 4.23 -3.56
C PHE A 112 3.07 4.58 -4.22
N THR A 113 3.47 5.84 -4.13
CA THR A 113 4.75 6.33 -4.64
C THR A 113 5.62 6.81 -3.48
N GLY A 114 6.88 6.40 -3.45
CA GLY A 114 7.87 6.94 -2.52
C GLY A 114 8.30 8.33 -2.96
N ILE A 115 8.04 9.35 -2.14
CA ILE A 115 8.42 10.74 -2.40
C ILE A 115 8.82 11.36 -1.07
N ALA A 116 10.00 11.98 -1.00
CA ALA A 116 10.46 12.74 0.17
C ALA A 116 10.35 11.95 1.49
N SER A 117 10.81 10.69 1.45
CA SER A 117 10.83 9.73 2.54
C SER A 117 9.46 9.29 3.06
N ALA A 118 8.40 9.44 2.26
CA ALA A 118 7.03 9.05 2.62
C ALA A 118 6.30 8.38 1.45
N LEU A 119 5.29 7.57 1.78
CA LEU A 119 4.36 6.99 0.82
C LEU A 119 3.27 8.01 0.51
N HIS A 120 3.18 8.41 -0.76
CA HIS A 120 2.06 9.17 -1.28
C HIS A 120 1.06 8.21 -1.94
N CYS A 121 -0.16 8.20 -1.43
CA CYS A 121 -1.24 7.35 -1.91
C CYS A 121 -2.10 8.09 -2.93
N MET A 122 -2.32 7.46 -4.08
CA MET A 122 -3.21 7.91 -5.13
C MET A 122 -4.26 6.84 -5.43
N ARG A 123 -5.48 7.30 -5.70
CA ARG A 123 -6.57 6.46 -6.17
C ARG A 123 -6.48 6.34 -7.69
N ILE A 124 -6.37 5.12 -8.20
CA ILE A 124 -6.42 4.82 -9.63
C ILE A 124 -7.86 4.49 -10.02
N THR A 125 -8.39 5.20 -11.00
CA THR A 125 -9.71 4.95 -11.56
C THR A 125 -9.62 4.91 -13.08
N SER A 126 -10.57 4.22 -13.72
CA SER A 126 -10.68 4.23 -15.17
C SER A 126 -10.91 5.66 -15.67
N ILE A 127 -10.26 6.00 -16.78
CA ILE A 127 -10.58 7.24 -17.49
C ILE A 127 -11.93 6.99 -18.14
N ALA A 128 -12.98 7.64 -17.65
CA ALA A 128 -14.28 7.61 -18.30
C ALA A 128 -14.12 8.11 -19.75
N GLY A 129 -14.55 7.29 -20.70
CA GLY A 129 -14.59 7.62 -22.13
C GLY A 129 -15.81 8.47 -22.48
#